data_AF-A0A7Y0LXN1-F1
#
_entry.id   AF-A0A7Y0LXN1-F1
#
_cell.length_a   1.000
_cell.length_b   1.000
_cell.length_c   1.000
_cell.angle_alpha   90.00
_cell.angle_beta   90.00
_cell.angle_gamma   90.00
#
_symmetry.space_group_name_H-M   'P 1'
#
loop_
_entity.id
_entity.type
_entity.pdbx_description
1 polymer ?
#
loop_
_entity_poly.entity_id
_entity_poly.type
_entity_poly.pdbx_seq_one_letter_code
_entity_poly.pdbx_strand_id
1 'polypeptide(L)'
;MVEVAGSGDVMVSGTAESQSVRVEGSGTYEGSGLTSRDAEVAVAGSGGARVDVSGSLGAVVEGSGSIRHLGGARVTSHVSGSGDIEED
;
A
#
# COMPACT_ATOMS: atom_id res chain seq x y z
N MET A 1 -4.87 0.98 11.57
CA MET A 1 -5.37 0.19 10.42
C MET A 1 -6.25 1.11 9.60
N VAL A 2 -6.04 1.13 8.29
CA VAL A 2 -6.82 1.91 7.31
C VAL A 2 -7.47 0.91 6.36
N GLU A 3 -8.78 1.07 6.14
CA GLU A 3 -9.55 0.28 5.17
C GLU A 3 -10.21 1.22 4.16
N VAL A 4 -10.01 0.94 2.88
CA VAL A 4 -10.64 1.64 1.77
C VAL A 4 -11.50 0.63 1.01
N ALA A 5 -12.82 0.81 1.01
CA ALA A 5 -13.74 -0.05 0.29
C ALA A 5 -14.48 0.74 -0.81
N GLY A 6 -14.65 0.12 -1.98
CA GLY A 6 -15.34 0.72 -3.12
C GLY A 6 -14.40 1.60 -3.95
N SER A 7 -14.74 2.88 -4.09
CA SER A 7 -14.03 3.84 -4.95
C SER A 7 -13.59 5.10 -4.21
N GLY A 8 -13.43 5.00 -2.88
CA GLY A 8 -12.99 6.11 -2.04
C GLY A 8 -11.48 6.32 -2.11
N ASP A 9 -11.06 7.55 -1.84
CA ASP A 9 -9.65 7.92 -1.74
C ASP A 9 -9.33 8.39 -0.32
N VAL A 10 -8.21 7.90 0.24
CA VAL A 10 -7.74 8.26 1.58
C VAL A 10 -6.32 8.81 1.48
N MET A 11 -6.09 9.98 2.06
CA MET A 11 -4.77 10.59 2.15
C MET A 11 -4.37 10.72 3.62
N VAL A 12 -3.16 10.26 3.95
CA VAL A 12 -2.65 10.27 5.33
C VAL A 12 -1.23 10.83 5.36
N SER A 13 -0.91 11.58 6.41
CA SER A 13 0.44 12.10 6.65
C SER A 13 0.84 12.05 8.11
N GLY A 14 2.15 12.12 8.39
CA GLY A 14 2.72 12.11 9.73
C GLY A 14 3.83 11.08 9.89
N THR A 15 3.95 10.52 11.09
CA THR A 15 4.89 9.44 11.38
C THR A 15 4.19 8.32 12.15
N ALA A 16 4.56 7.08 11.86
CA ALA A 16 4.05 5.91 12.57
C ALA A 16 5.17 4.87 12.74
N GLU A 17 5.08 4.04 13.78
CA GLU A 17 5.97 2.88 13.88
C GLU A 17 5.56 1.82 12.86
N SER A 18 4.27 1.48 12.81
CA SER A 18 3.73 0.59 11.79
C SER A 18 2.46 1.11 11.12
N GLN A 19 2.22 0.68 9.89
CA GLN A 19 0.96 0.90 9.16
C GLN A 19 0.39 -0.42 8.61
N SER A 20 -0.93 -0.53 8.62
CA SER A 20 -1.65 -1.65 8.00
C SER A 20 -2.76 -1.09 7.14
N VAL A 21 -2.72 -1.39 5.85
CA VAL A 21 -3.57 -0.83 4.81
C VAL A 21 -4.26 -1.95 4.03
N ARG A 22 -5.58 -1.88 3.90
CA ARG A 22 -6.35 -2.72 2.98
C ARG A 22 -7.16 -1.85 2.03
N VAL A 23 -7.02 -2.12 0.74
CA VAL A 23 -7.78 -1.47 -0.33
C VAL A 23 -8.57 -2.55 -1.06
N GLU A 24 -9.89 -2.44 -1.02
CA GLU A 24 -10.82 -3.34 -1.72
C GLU A 24 -11.64 -2.55 -2.74
N GLY A 25 -11.56 -2.95 -4.02
CA GLY A 25 -12.24 -2.30 -5.14
C GLY A 25 -11.30 -1.46 -6.01
N SER A 26 -11.69 -0.21 -6.27
CA SER A 26 -11.00 0.73 -7.17
C SER A 26 -10.49 1.98 -6.46
N GLY A 27 -10.58 2.02 -5.12
CA GLY A 27 -10.13 3.16 -4.33
C GLY A 27 -8.61 3.29 -4.24
N THR A 28 -8.16 4.42 -3.69
CA THR A 28 -6.73 4.75 -3.58
C THR A 28 -6.34 5.10 -2.14
N TYR A 29 -5.20 4.57 -1.69
CA TYR A 29 -4.55 5.01 -0.47
C TYR A 29 -3.28 5.81 -0.79
N GLU A 30 -3.26 7.09 -0.41
CA GLU A 30 -2.13 8.01 -0.56
C GLU A 30 -1.45 8.25 0.80
N GLY A 31 -0.50 7.38 1.14
CA GLY A 31 0.30 7.40 2.38
C GLY A 31 1.75 7.84 2.18
N SER A 32 2.09 8.46 1.05
CA SER A 32 3.46 8.97 0.79
C SER A 32 3.90 10.07 1.76
N GLY A 33 2.95 10.76 2.41
CA GLY A 33 3.23 11.73 3.47
C GLY A 33 3.32 11.11 4.87
N LEU A 34 3.10 9.80 5.02
CA LEU A 34 3.15 9.07 6.28
C LEU A 34 4.39 8.17 6.30
N THR A 35 5.48 8.67 6.90
CA THR A 35 6.69 7.87 7.06
C THR A 35 6.48 6.82 8.14
N SER A 36 6.74 5.56 7.79
CA SER A 36 6.64 4.43 8.71
C SER A 36 7.91 3.58 8.73
N ARG A 37 8.10 2.84 9.82
CA ARG A 37 9.17 1.83 9.88
C ARG A 37 8.71 0.55 9.20
N ASP A 38 7.56 0.02 9.59
CA ASP A 38 7.06 -1.26 9.09
C ASP A 38 5.65 -1.12 8.50
N ALA A 39 5.35 -1.83 7.41
CA ALA A 39 4.07 -1.73 6.73
C ALA A 39 3.56 -3.09 6.23
N GLU A 40 2.25 -3.30 6.35
CA GLU A 40 1.53 -4.34 5.63
C GLU A 40 0.45 -3.72 4.76
N VAL A 41 0.49 -4.00 3.46
CA VAL A 41 -0.39 -3.42 2.45
C VAL A 41 -1.00 -4.54 1.62
N ALA A 42 -2.32 -4.58 1.55
CA ALA A 42 -3.06 -5.48 0.68
C ALA A 42 -4.00 -4.69 -0.24
N VAL A 43 -3.94 -4.96 -1.53
CA VAL A 43 -4.83 -4.39 -2.56
C VAL A 43 -5.56 -5.53 -3.25
N ALA A 44 -6.88 -5.57 -3.12
CA ALA A 44 -7.76 -6.49 -3.83
C ALA A 44 -8.66 -5.71 -4.81
N GLY A 45 -8.54 -5.97 -6.11
CA GLY A 45 -9.29 -5.31 -7.17
C GLY A 45 -8.41 -4.55 -8.16
N SER A 46 -8.78 -3.32 -8.48
CA SER A 46 -8.10 -2.46 -9.47
C SER A 46 -7.62 -1.13 -8.89
N GLY A 47 -7.76 -0.94 -7.58
CA GLY A 47 -7.31 0.26 -6.86
C GLY A 47 -5.80 0.27 -6.64
N GLY A 48 -5.33 1.13 -5.73
CA GLY A 48 -3.91 1.17 -5.42
C GLY A 48 -3.55 1.80 -4.09
N ALA A 49 -2.27 1.64 -3.72
CA ALA A 49 -1.70 2.20 -2.51
C ALA A 49 -0.31 2.78 -2.76
N ARG A 50 -0.01 3.95 -2.19
CA ARG A 50 1.33 4.54 -2.16
C ARG A 50 1.79 4.69 -0.70
N VAL A 51 2.96 4.17 -0.36
CA VAL A 51 3.46 4.13 1.04
C VAL A 51 4.91 4.58 1.17
N ASP A 52 5.23 5.29 2.26
CA ASP A 52 6.62 5.60 2.67
C ASP A 52 7.05 4.71 3.86
N VAL A 53 7.99 3.80 3.59
CA VAL A 53 8.40 2.73 4.51
C VAL A 53 9.91 2.55 4.44
N SER A 54 10.56 2.55 5.61
CA SER A 54 12.03 2.49 5.72
C SER A 54 12.58 1.16 6.25
N GLY A 55 11.74 0.32 6.86
CA GLY A 55 12.13 -0.94 7.48
C GLY A 55 11.71 -2.14 6.66
N SER A 56 10.49 -2.65 6.90
CA SER A 56 9.94 -3.82 6.20
C SER A 56 8.56 -3.52 5.60
N LEU A 57 8.33 -4.04 4.39
CA LEU A 57 7.05 -3.93 3.68
C LEU A 57 6.57 -5.32 3.27
N GLY A 58 5.44 -5.75 3.82
CA GLY A 58 4.63 -6.83 3.27
C GLY A 58 3.62 -6.27 2.28
N ALA A 59 3.71 -6.65 1.00
CA ALA A 59 2.85 -6.12 -0.06
C ALA A 59 2.14 -7.27 -0.79
N VAL A 60 0.80 -7.22 -0.83
CA VAL A 60 -0.02 -8.22 -1.52
C VAL A 60 -0.95 -7.53 -2.51
N VAL A 61 -0.94 -7.98 -3.75
CA VAL A 61 -1.87 -7.53 -4.79
C VAL A 61 -2.66 -8.73 -5.32
N GLU A 62 -3.98 -8.65 -5.24
CA GLU A 62 -4.92 -9.60 -5.85
C GLU A 62 -5.77 -8.86 -6.89
N GLY A 63 -5.61 -9.19 -8.18
CA GLY A 63 -6.32 -8.54 -9.29
C GLY A 63 -5.39 -7.73 -10.19
N SER A 64 -5.77 -6.50 -10.50
CA SER A 64 -5.09 -5.60 -11.45
C SER A 64 -4.65 -4.27 -10.82
N GLY A 65 -4.74 -4.16 -9.49
CA GLY A 65 -4.33 -2.97 -8.74
C GLY A 65 -2.81 -2.84 -8.63
N SER A 66 -2.37 -1.79 -7.94
CA SER A 66 -0.93 -1.55 -7.76
C SER A 66 -0.54 -1.06 -6.36
N ILE A 67 0.66 -1.42 -5.92
CA ILE A 67 1.29 -0.86 -4.72
C ILE A 67 2.58 -0.18 -5.14
N ARG A 68 2.72 1.09 -4.77
CA ARG A 68 3.96 1.85 -4.92
C ARG A 68 4.57 2.16 -3.57
N HIS A 69 5.87 2.02 -3.46
CA HIS A 69 6.57 2.28 -2.21
C HIS A 69 7.82 3.12 -2.40
N LEU A 70 8.15 3.89 -1.36
CA LEU A 70 9.40 4.64 -1.24
C LEU A 70 9.96 4.47 0.17
N GLY A 71 11.18 4.97 0.41
CA GLY A 71 11.84 4.93 1.73
C GLY A 71 12.85 3.78 1.90
N GLY A 72 12.97 2.88 0.92
CA GLY A 72 14.01 1.85 0.88
C GLY A 72 13.75 0.63 1.77
N ALA A 73 12.49 0.32 2.06
CA ALA A 73 12.11 -0.87 2.82
C ALA A 73 12.59 -2.19 2.18
N ARG A 74 12.78 -3.21 3.02
CA ARG A 74 12.89 -4.60 2.56
C ARG A 74 11.50 -5.13 2.21
N VAL A 75 11.28 -5.40 0.93
CA VAL A 75 9.97 -5.79 0.41
C VAL A 75 9.82 -7.30 0.36
N THR A 76 8.72 -7.80 0.92
CA THR A 76 8.18 -9.14 0.66
C THR A 76 6.88 -8.96 -0.10
N SER A 77 6.86 -9.41 -1.35
CA SER A 77 5.73 -9.17 -2.26
C SER A 77 5.06 -10.46 -2.72
N HIS A 78 3.74 -10.39 -2.91
CA HIS A 78 2.96 -11.40 -3.59
C HIS A 78 1.96 -10.75 -4.54
N VAL A 79 1.96 -11.17 -5.80
CA VAL A 79 1.02 -10.68 -6.82
C VAL A 79 0.29 -11.88 -7.41
N SER A 80 -1.04 -11.83 -7.35
CA SER A 80 -1.93 -12.79 -8.00
C SER A 80 -2.82 -12.03 -8.98
N GLY A 81 -2.56 -12.17 -10.28
CA GLY A 81 -3.28 -11.47 -11.35
C GLY A 81 -2.36 -10.72 -12.29
N SER A 82 -2.74 -9.49 -12.64
CA SER A 82 -2.04 -8.62 -13.59
C SER A 82 -1.68 -7.26 -12.99
N GLY A 83 -1.73 -7.14 -11.66
CA GLY A 83 -1.28 -5.95 -10.94
C GLY A 83 0.23 -5.93 -10.72
N ASP A 84 0.71 -4.88 -10.05
CA ASP A 84 2.14 -4.61 -9.93
C ASP A 84 2.51 -4.04 -8.54
N ILE A 85 3.77 -4.28 -8.15
CA ILE A 85 4.37 -3.69 -6.95
C ILE A 85 5.69 -3.07 -7.38
N GLU A 86 5.81 -1.74 -7.27
CA GLU A 86 6.95 -0.97 -7.78
C GLU A 86 7.52 -0.03 -6.72
N GLU A 87 8.84 0.21 -6.80
CA GLU A 87 9.51 1.26 -6.06
C GLU A 87 9.48 2.56 -6.88
N ASP A 88 9.16 3.68 -6.23
CA ASP A 88 9.21 5.02 -6.83
C ASP A 88 10.61 5.66 -6.80
#